data_AF-A0A349TI83-F1
#
_entry.id   AF-A0A349TI83-F1
#
_cell.length_a   1.000
_cell.length_b   1.000
_cell.length_c   1.000
_cell.angle_alpha   90.00
_cell.angle_beta   90.00
_cell.angle_gamma   90.00
#
_symmetry.space_group_name_H-M   'P 1'
#
loop_
_entity.id
_entity.type
_entity.pdbx_description
1 polymer ?
#
loop_
_entity_poly.entity_id
_entity_poly.type
_entity_poly.pdbx_seq_one_letter_code
_entity_poly.pdbx_strand_id
1 'polypeptide(L)' 'MLKVKGHPVPRDHYINGEWITGEEFYTVFSPIDEAPLGEMPKGTEEHVEAAI' A
#
# COMPACT_ATOMS: atom_id res chain seq x y z
N MET A 1 3.28 -6.11 6.69
CA MET A 1 4.54 -5.70 6.02
C MET A 1 4.78 -6.54 4.78
N LEU A 2 5.04 -5.88 3.66
CA LEU A 2 5.43 -6.47 2.39
C LEU A 2 6.95 -6.71 2.37
N LYS A 3 7.42 -7.79 1.75
CA LYS A 3 8.85 -8.03 1.51
C LYS A 3 9.15 -7.81 0.03
N VAL A 4 9.74 -6.66 -0.30
CA VAL A 4 10.11 -6.29 -1.67
C VAL A 4 11.60 -6.53 -1.86
N LYS A 5 11.96 -7.56 -2.64
CA LYS A 5 13.37 -7.94 -2.90
C LYS A 5 14.23 -8.06 -1.62
N GLY A 6 13.63 -8.54 -0.53
CA GLY A 6 14.30 -8.68 0.78
C GLY A 6 14.19 -7.47 1.70
N HIS A 7 13.66 -6.34 1.22
CA HIS A 7 13.44 -5.15 2.04
C HIS A 7 12.02 -5.13 2.64
N PRO A 8 11.89 -4.86 3.95
CA PRO A 8 10.58 -4.70 4.58
C PRO A 8 9.96 -3.35 4.20
N VAL A 9 8.72 -3.37 3.72
CA VAL A 9 7.95 -2.19 3.33
C VAL A 9 6.58 -2.25 4.04
N PRO A 10 6.15 -1.18 4.74
CA PRO A 10 4.79 -1.08 5.24
C PRO A 10 3.77 -1.22 4.10
N ARG A 11 2.67 -1.92 4.35
CA ARG A 11 1.68 -2.21 3.31
C ARG A 11 0.46 -1.29 3.36
N ASP A 12 0.16 -0.70 4.51
CA ASP A 12 -1.14 -0.08 4.79
C ASP A 12 -1.12 1.44 4.59
N HIS A 13 -2.27 2.11 4.71
CA HIS A 13 -2.33 3.57 4.60
C HIS A 13 -1.81 4.21 5.88
N TYR A 14 -0.98 5.25 5.79
CA TYR A 14 -0.54 6.00 6.97
C TYR A 14 -1.33 7.30 7.09
N ILE A 15 -2.27 7.35 8.03
CA ILE A 15 -3.24 8.44 8.19
C ILE A 15 -3.27 8.83 9.66
N ASN A 16 -3.16 10.13 9.95
CA ASN A 16 -3.21 10.69 11.32
C ASN A 16 -2.28 10.00 12.34
N GLY A 17 -1.10 9.58 11.90
CA GLY A 17 -0.10 8.95 12.77
C GLY A 17 -0.24 7.44 12.93
N GLU A 18 -1.26 6.83 12.32
CA GLU A 18 -1.58 5.42 12.45
C GLU A 18 -1.58 4.69 11.09
N TRP A 19 -1.36 3.38 11.13
CA TRP A 19 -1.48 2.50 9.97
C TRP A 19 -2.91 1.96 9.88
N ILE A 20 -3.61 2.29 8.80
CA ILE A 20 -5.00 1.92 8.53
C ILE A 20 -5.04 0.86 7.43
N THR A 21 -5.53 -0.33 7.78
CA THR A 21 -5.66 -1.46 6.85
C THR A 21 -6.77 -1.20 5.83
N GLY A 22 -6.48 -1.32 4.54
CA GLY A 22 -7.50 -1.30 3.48
C GLY A 22 -7.98 -2.71 3.09
N GLU A 23 -9.15 -2.77 2.44
CA GLU A 23 -9.82 -4.03 2.10
C GLU A 23 -9.64 -4.46 0.63
N GLU A 24 -9.63 -3.50 -0.29
CA GLU A 24 -9.35 -3.74 -1.72
C GLU A 24 -7.88 -3.48 -2.03
N PHE A 25 -7.29 -4.23 -2.97
CA PHE A 25 -5.85 -4.16 -3.26
C PHE A 25 -5.56 -3.96 -4.75
N TYR A 26 -4.47 -3.25 -5.03
CA TYR A 26 -3.84 -3.19 -6.34
C TYR A 26 -2.50 -3.91 -6.31
N THR A 27 -2.19 -4.61 -7.41
CA THR A 27 -0.84 -5.15 -7.61
C THR A 27 0.10 -4.06 -8.09
N VAL A 28 1.22 -3.91 -7.41
CA VAL A 28 2.31 -3.02 -7.79
C VAL A 28 3.33 -3.81 -8.61
N PHE A 29 3.67 -3.30 -9.79
CA PHE A 29 4.64 -3.91 -10.68
C PHE A 29 5.89 -3.05 -10.78
N SER A 30 7.03 -3.71 -10.94
CA SER A 30 8.31 -3.07 -11.22
C SER A 30 8.31 -2.47 -12.63
N PRO A 31 8.69 -1.20 -12.81
CA PRO A 31 8.78 -0.60 -14.15
C PRO A 31 10.01 -1.08 -14.95
N ILE A 32 10.91 -1.86 -14.34
CA ILE A 32 12.12 -2.37 -14.99
C ILE A 32 11.83 -3.64 -15.80
N ASP A 33 11.02 -4.54 -15.24
CA ASP A 33 10.84 -5.92 -15.69
C ASP A 33 9.40 -6.44 -15.55
N GLU A 34 8.45 -5.56 -15.18
CA GLU A 34 7.04 -5.91 -14.94
C GLU A 34 6.83 -6.99 -13.87
N ALA A 35 7.85 -7.31 -13.07
CA ALA A 35 7.72 -8.28 -12.00
C ALA A 35 6.80 -7.74 -10.89
N PRO A 36 5.91 -8.57 -10.31
CA PRO A 36 5.07 -8.15 -9.19
C PRO A 36 5.95 -7.87 -7.96
N LEU A 37 5.79 -6.69 -7.38
CA LEU A 37 6.47 -6.26 -6.16
C LEU A 37 5.62 -6.54 -4.92
N GLY A 38 4.30 -6.51 -5.07
CA GLY A 38 3.35 -6.83 -4.01
C GLY A 38 2.00 -6.19 -4.20
N GLU A 39 1.18 -6.26 -3.15
CA GLU A 39 -0.16 -5.67 -3.11
C GLU A 39 -0.17 -4.48 -2.17
N MET A 40 -0.82 -3.39 -2.59
CA MET A 40 -1.06 -2.21 -1.78
C MET A 40 -2.57 -1.94 -1.71
N PRO A 41 -3.10 -1.51 -0.55
CA PRO A 41 -4.52 -1.24 -0.41
C PRO A 41 -4.92 -0.04 -1.25
N LYS A 42 -6.12 -0.11 -1.80
CA LYS A 42 -6.79 1.00 -2.47
C LYS A 42 -7.24 2.02 -1.42
N GLY A 43 -7.07 3.30 -1.73
CA GLY A 43 -7.66 4.39 -0.94
C GLY A 43 -9.16 4.46 -1.18
N THR A 44 -9.94 4.74 -0.13
CA THR A 44 -11.37 5.05 -0.21
C THR A 44 -11.56 6.55 -0.03
N GLU A 45 -12.74 7.08 -0.34
CA GLU A 45 -13.07 8.48 -0.06
C GLU A 45 -12.91 8.79 1.44
N GLU A 46 -13.38 7.88 2.31
CA GLU A 46 -13.23 8.00 3.76
C GLU A 46 -11.76 8.09 4.21
N HIS A 47 -10.86 7.30 3.59
CA HIS A 47 -9.42 7.39 3.87
C HIS A 47 -8.86 8.76 3.49
N VAL A 48 -9.33 9.34 2.38
CA VAL A 48 -8.89 10.66 1.93
C VAL A 48 -9.41 11.74 2.86
N GLU A 49 -10.69 11.69 3.25
CA GLU A 49 -11.29 12.65 4.17
C GLU A 49 -10.67 12.59 5.56
N ALA A 50 -10.27 11.42 6.03
CA ALA A 50 -9.52 11.27 7.28
C ALA A 50 -8.09 11.84 7.21
N ALA A 51 -7.51 12.02 6.00
CA ALA A 51 -6.13 12.45 5.80
C ALA A 51 -5.96 13.97 5.56
N ILE A 52 -7.06 14.72 5.43
CA ILE A 52 -7.10 16.19 5.27
C ILE A 52 -7.07 16.87 6.64
#